data_AF-A0A532VHM0-F1
#
_entry.id   AF-A0A532VHM0-F1
#
_cell.length_a   1.000
_cell.length_b   1.000
_cell.length_c   1.000
_cell.angle_alpha   90.00
_cell.angle_beta   90.00
_cell.angle_gamma   90.00
#
_symmetry.space_group_name_H-M   'P 1'
#
loop_
_entity.id
_entity.type
_entity.pdbx_description
1 polymer ?
#
loop_
_entity_poly.entity_id
_entity_poly.type
_entity_poly.pdbx_seq_one_letter_code
_entity_poly.pdbx_strand_id
1 'polypeptide(L)'
;MNIPLTCINILVYERQPTYEYRMADNMNNFPIKLKEVRLKLGLTQLEVANASGTTQSYYNRIENAKVPPPPTYLLKKLSEVFICDFTEL
;
A
#
# COMPACT_ATOMS: atom_id res chain seq x y z
N MET A 1 17.32 -6.93 -35.78
CA MET A 1 17.10 -8.27 -35.18
C MET A 1 16.62 -8.02 -33.76
N ASN A 2 15.45 -8.56 -33.43
CA ASN A 2 14.59 -8.10 -32.34
C ASN A 2 14.89 -8.88 -31.06
N ILE A 3 15.26 -8.19 -29.98
CA ILE A 3 15.24 -8.75 -28.62
C ILE A 3 14.56 -7.69 -27.74
N PRO A 4 13.32 -7.92 -27.25
CA PRO A 4 12.68 -6.98 -26.35
C PRO A 4 13.11 -7.33 -24.93
N LEU A 5 13.99 -6.50 -24.36
CA LEU A 5 14.25 -6.51 -22.93
C LEU A 5 13.53 -5.32 -22.30
N THR A 6 12.40 -5.67 -21.72
CA THR A 6 11.70 -4.94 -20.67
C THR A 6 12.64 -4.54 -19.54
N CYS A 7 12.42 -3.34 -19.00
CA CYS A 7 12.89 -2.86 -17.71
C CYS A 7 14.40 -2.53 -17.62
N ILE A 8 14.72 -1.24 -17.47
CA ILE A 8 15.56 -0.68 -16.39
C ILE A 8 15.70 0.84 -16.60
N ASN A 9 15.45 1.55 -15.50
CA ASN A 9 15.67 2.97 -15.21
C ASN A 9 16.72 3.70 -16.04
N ILE A 10 16.46 5.00 -16.30
CA ILE A 10 17.25 6.15 -15.85
C ILE A 10 16.68 7.37 -16.59
N LEU A 11 16.05 8.31 -15.89
CA LEU A 11 16.21 9.76 -16.11
C LEU A 11 15.74 10.50 -14.84
N VAL A 12 16.66 10.50 -13.87
CA VAL A 12 17.04 11.61 -12.99
C VAL A 12 16.17 12.87 -13.14
N TYR A 13 15.31 13.13 -12.15
CA TYR A 13 14.64 14.43 -11.94
C TYR A 13 15.31 15.12 -10.75
N GLU A 14 16.40 15.84 -11.01
CA GLU A 14 17.02 16.74 -10.02
C GLU A 14 16.23 18.06 -9.95
N ARG A 15 15.39 18.21 -8.92
CA ARG A 15 15.12 19.48 -8.22
C ARG A 15 14.59 19.18 -6.81
N GLN A 16 15.18 19.86 -5.83
CA GLN A 16 15.02 19.73 -4.36
C GLN A 16 13.54 19.62 -3.89
N PRO A 17 13.21 18.74 -2.92
CA PRO A 17 12.15 19.11 -1.98
C PRO A 17 12.36 18.65 -0.53
N THR A 18 11.93 19.55 0.37
CA THR A 18 11.60 19.34 1.78
C THR A 18 10.56 18.23 1.97
N TYR A 19 10.63 17.50 3.09
CA TYR A 19 9.92 16.25 3.43
C TYR A 19 10.49 15.01 2.73
N GLU A 20 11.74 14.68 3.09
CA GLU A 20 12.45 13.45 2.75
C GLU A 20 11.72 12.20 3.29
N TYR A 21 10.67 11.80 2.58
CA TYR A 21 10.20 10.42 2.54
C TYR A 21 11.39 9.59 2.05
N ARG A 22 12.10 8.97 2.99
CA ARG A 22 13.36 8.23 2.79
C ARG A 22 13.17 7.17 1.71
N MET A 23 13.65 7.48 0.51
CA MET A 23 13.67 6.64 -0.68
C MET A 23 14.61 5.45 -0.46
N ALA A 24 14.10 4.21 -0.55
CA ALA A 24 14.75 3.08 -1.27
C ALA A 24 14.11 1.70 -0.99
N ASP A 25 13.35 1.50 0.10
CA ASP A 25 12.89 0.14 0.51
C ASP A 25 11.38 -0.14 0.27
N ASN A 26 10.65 0.81 -0.33
CA ASN A 26 9.20 0.92 -0.08
C ASN A 26 8.36 1.29 -1.32
N MET A 27 8.59 0.66 -2.48
CA MET A 27 7.73 0.89 -3.67
C MET A 27 6.71 -0.22 -3.94
N ASN A 28 6.71 -1.32 -3.17
CA ASN A 28 5.74 -2.42 -3.25
C ASN A 28 5.32 -3.00 -1.88
N ASN A 29 5.70 -2.37 -0.76
CA ASN A 29 5.53 -2.99 0.56
C ASN A 29 4.16 -2.70 1.20
N PHE A 30 3.40 -1.71 0.72
CA PHE A 30 2.09 -1.36 1.31
C PHE A 30 1.13 -2.55 1.42
N PRO A 31 0.87 -3.34 0.35
CA PRO A 31 0.03 -4.54 0.45
C PRO A 31 0.52 -5.59 1.45
N ILE A 32 1.84 -5.72 1.58
CA ILE A 32 2.50 -6.68 2.48
C ILE A 32 2.36 -6.21 3.93
N LYS A 33 2.75 -4.97 4.22
CA LYS A 33 2.60 -4.34 5.54
C LYS A 33 1.15 -4.33 6.02
N LEU A 34 0.23 -3.99 5.14
CA LEU A 34 -1.21 -4.02 5.40
C LEU A 34 -1.65 -5.40 5.89
N LYS A 35 -1.20 -6.45 5.19
CA LYS A 35 -1.46 -7.84 5.55
C LYS A 35 -0.80 -8.24 6.87
N GLU A 36 0.44 -7.83 7.10
CA GLU A 36 1.17 -8.10 8.34
C GLU A 36 0.52 -7.47 9.56
N VAL A 37 0.14 -6.18 9.48
CA VAL A 37 -0.56 -5.46 10.55
C VAL A 37 -1.90 -6.14 10.85
N ARG A 38 -2.68 -6.47 9.81
CA ARG A 38 -3.93 -7.20 9.97
C ARG A 38 -3.73 -8.53 10.70
N LEU A 39 -2.73 -9.31 10.29
CA LEU A 39 -2.45 -10.61 10.91
C LEU A 39 -1.95 -10.49 12.35
N LYS A 40 -1.14 -9.48 12.67
CA LYS A 40 -0.69 -9.18 14.04
C LYS A 40 -1.86 -8.85 14.98
N LEU A 41 -2.90 -8.19 14.45
CA LEU A 41 -4.13 -7.88 15.19
C LEU A 41 -5.12 -9.04 15.24
N GLY A 42 -4.83 -10.17 14.59
CA GLY A 42 -5.72 -11.34 14.55
C GLY A 42 -7.00 -11.12 13.73
N LEU A 43 -7.02 -10.11 12.86
CA LEU A 43 -8.20 -9.73 12.09
C LEU A 43 -8.31 -10.50 10.77
N THR A 44 -9.53 -10.86 10.39
CA THR A 44 -9.87 -11.37 9.07
C THR A 44 -9.97 -10.23 8.05
N GLN A 45 -9.85 -10.56 6.76
CA GLN A 45 -10.08 -9.58 5.69
C GLN A 45 -11.52 -9.01 5.71
N LEU A 46 -12.49 -9.80 6.17
CA LEU A 46 -13.89 -9.38 6.26
C LEU A 46 -14.09 -8.36 7.39
N GLU A 47 -13.49 -8.58 8.55
CA GLU A 47 -13.57 -7.65 9.69
C GLU A 47 -12.97 -6.29 9.34
N VAL A 48 -11.78 -6.27 8.71
CA VAL A 48 -11.17 -5.01 8.26
C VAL A 48 -12.02 -4.33 7.20
N ALA A 49 -12.54 -5.08 6.23
CA ALA A 49 -13.38 -4.51 5.19
C ALA A 49 -14.66 -3.87 5.77
N ASN A 50 -15.35 -4.58 6.67
CA ASN A 50 -16.54 -4.07 7.34
C ASN A 50 -16.24 -2.80 8.17
N ALA A 51 -15.16 -2.83 8.95
CA ALA A 51 -14.78 -1.71 9.81
C ALA A 51 -14.31 -0.47 9.01
N SER A 52 -13.68 -0.68 7.85
CA SER A 52 -13.21 0.41 6.98
C SER A 52 -14.23 0.87 5.92
N GLY A 53 -15.42 0.26 5.89
CA GLY A 53 -16.49 0.63 4.95
C GLY A 53 -16.20 0.21 3.50
N THR A 54 -15.51 -0.92 3.30
CA THR A 54 -15.26 -1.50 1.97
C THR A 54 -15.74 -2.96 1.89
N THR A 55 -15.53 -3.61 0.75
CA THR A 55 -15.86 -5.03 0.56
C THR A 55 -14.66 -5.92 0.81
N GLN A 56 -14.87 -7.14 1.32
CA GLN A 56 -13.81 -8.13 1.50
C GLN A 56 -13.04 -8.40 0.19
N SER A 57 -13.76 -8.45 -0.94
CA SER A 57 -13.15 -8.67 -2.27
C SER A 57 -12.22 -7.53 -2.67
N TYR A 58 -12.64 -6.28 -2.48
CA TYR A 58 -11.78 -5.12 -2.76
C TYR A 58 -10.57 -5.09 -1.84
N TYR A 59 -10.76 -5.32 -0.54
CA TYR A 59 -9.67 -5.42 0.44
C TYR A 59 -8.67 -6.53 0.10
N ASN A 60 -9.15 -7.70 -0.31
CA ASN A 60 -8.29 -8.79 -0.77
C ASN A 60 -7.44 -8.38 -1.99
N ARG A 61 -8.02 -7.66 -2.96
CA ARG A 61 -7.27 -7.16 -4.12
C ARG A 61 -6.19 -6.15 -3.72
N ILE A 62 -6.44 -5.35 -2.68
CA ILE A 62 -5.44 -4.42 -2.12
C ILE A 62 -4.25 -5.21 -1.57
N GLU A 63 -4.49 -6.17 -0.66
CA GLU A 63 -3.40 -7.00 -0.05
C GLU A 63 -2.61 -7.82 -1.08
N ASN A 64 -3.19 -8.08 -2.26
CA ASN A 64 -2.54 -8.83 -3.34
C ASN A 64 -2.00 -7.93 -4.47
N ALA A 65 -1.95 -6.61 -4.27
CA ALA A 65 -1.50 -5.64 -5.28
C ALA A 65 -2.21 -5.75 -6.64
N LYS A 66 -3.49 -6.18 -6.64
CA LYS A 66 -4.32 -6.35 -7.85
C LYS A 66 -5.12 -5.09 -8.21
N VAL A 67 -4.90 -4.01 -7.48
CA VAL A 67 -5.49 -2.69 -7.68
C VAL A 67 -4.45 -1.61 -7.38
N PRO A 68 -4.60 -0.40 -7.94
CA PRO A 68 -3.84 0.76 -7.49
C PRO A 68 -4.09 1.04 -6.00
N PRO A 69 -3.23 1.87 -5.37
CA PRO A 69 -3.41 2.28 -3.99
C PRO A 69 -4.83 2.79 -3.69
N PRO A 70 -5.38 2.47 -2.52
CA PRO A 70 -6.70 2.93 -2.12
C PRO A 70 -6.81 4.47 -2.12
N PRO A 71 -8.01 5.01 -2.34
CA PRO A 71 -8.25 6.43 -2.16
C PRO A 71 -7.98 6.87 -0.71
N THR A 72 -7.60 8.14 -0.52
CA THR A 72 -7.19 8.68 0.79
C THR A 72 -8.22 8.48 1.90
N TYR A 73 -9.51 8.53 1.60
CA TYR A 73 -10.55 8.31 2.62
C TYR A 73 -10.49 6.89 3.19
N LEU A 74 -10.19 5.88 2.35
CA LEU A 74 -10.10 4.50 2.78
C LEU A 74 -8.80 4.27 3.56
N LEU A 75 -7.70 4.91 3.16
CA LEU A 75 -6.46 4.89 3.95
C LEU A 75 -6.67 5.43 5.37
N LYS A 76 -7.42 6.53 5.52
CA LYS A 76 -7.79 7.07 6.84
C LYS A 76 -8.61 6.09 7.67
N LYS A 77 -9.57 5.41 7.05
CA LYS A 77 -10.35 4.36 7.72
C LYS A 77 -9.51 3.15 8.12
N LEU A 78 -8.55 2.75 7.28
CA LEU A 78 -7.62 1.69 7.63
C LEU A 78 -6.70 2.08 8.80
N SER A 79 -6.20 3.32 8.85
CA SER A 79 -5.43 3.81 10.02
C SER A 79 -6.25 3.81 11.31
N GLU A 80 -7.54 4.16 11.24
CA GLU A 80 -8.44 4.09 12.41
C GLU A 80 -8.61 2.64 12.90
N VAL A 81 -8.77 1.67 11.98
CA VAL A 81 -8.92 0.25 12.32
C VAL A 81 -7.65 -0.33 12.93
N PHE A 82 -6.49 0.07 12.42
CA PHE A 82 -5.21 -0.48 12.87
C PHE A 82 -4.57 0.27 14.02
N ILE A 83 -5.14 1.42 14.42
CA ILE A 83 -4.61 2.28 15.47
C ILE A 83 -3.14 2.64 15.18
N CYS A 84 -2.85 2.95 13.90
CA CYS A 84 -1.51 3.30 13.42
C CYS A 84 -1.58 4.51 12.48
N ASP A 85 -0.46 5.19 12.26
CA ASP A 85 -0.41 6.25 11.25
C ASP A 85 -0.39 5.61 9.84
N PHE A 86 -1.10 6.20 8.87
CA PHE A 86 -1.11 5.68 7.50
C PHE A 86 0.26 5.78 6.82
N THR A 87 1.17 6.59 7.35
CA THR A 87 2.57 6.67 6.92
C THR A 87 3.39 5.43 7.33
N GLU A 88 2.87 4.62 8.27
CA GLU A 88 3.49 3.37 8.72
C GLU A 88 3.05 2.16 7.87
N LEU A 89 1.93 2.29 7.15
CA LEU A 89 1.42 1.31 6.17
C LEU A 89 2.16 1.42 4.83
#